data_AF-A0A2G5B4T5-F1
#
_entry.id   AF-A0A2G5B4T5-F1
#
_cell.length_a   1.000
_cell.length_b   1.000
_cell.length_c   1.000
_cell.angle_alpha   90.00
_cell.angle_beta   90.00
_cell.angle_gamma   90.00
#
_symmetry.space_group_name_H-M   'P 1'
#
loop_
_entity.id
_entity.type
_entity.pdbx_description
1 polymer ?
#
loop_
_entity_poly.entity_id
_entity_poly.type
_entity_poly.pdbx_seq_one_letter_code
_entity_poly.pdbx_strand_id
1 'polypeptide(L)'
;EDLLARIATYKIHTWLTQSSRISPVRCARNGWINIDCSTLKCPMCSAMLLAQIPDDLNDEEEVRWIGRLAQQLQSAHNTGCPWKGHACTSNVYSVPLATSRETVDEICQYTADLLKYCGQLPATDQPLSAFERGLLRNLQLKVFDVYKSTNEEPLTAEDSDVNSALLLALFGWRIDKEKSQPAVKCELCFRSAGLWLFQSTDDSNPARNVSANESSCTKRRFNVVEEHRAFCYW
;
A
#
# COMPACT_ATOMS: atom_id res chain seq x y z
N GLU A 1 22.27 -1.69 -0.04
CA GLU A 1 20.86 -2.10 0.12
C GLU A 1 19.94 -1.06 -0.50
N ASP A 2 18.95 -1.53 -1.24
CA ASP A 2 17.93 -0.70 -1.89
C ASP A 2 16.98 -0.04 -0.86
N LEU A 3 16.44 1.14 -1.19
CA LEU A 3 15.56 1.91 -0.31
C LEU A 3 14.26 1.16 0.00
N LEU A 4 13.67 0.50 -1.01
CA LEU A 4 12.42 -0.26 -0.86
C LEU A 4 12.59 -1.43 0.11
N ALA A 5 13.73 -2.12 0.06
CA ALA A 5 14.05 -3.20 0.99
C ALA A 5 14.04 -2.72 2.45
N ARG A 6 14.56 -1.51 2.72
CA ARG A 6 14.49 -0.93 4.08
C ARG A 6 13.07 -0.55 4.47
N ILE A 7 12.28 0.05 3.55
CA ILE A 7 10.88 0.40 3.80
C ILE A 7 10.03 -0.84 4.10
N ALA A 8 10.29 -1.97 3.43
CA ALA A 8 9.57 -3.23 3.64
C ALA A 8 9.70 -3.78 5.08
N THR A 9 10.73 -3.38 5.83
CA THR A 9 10.90 -3.80 7.23
C THR A 9 9.86 -3.19 8.18
N TYR A 10 9.21 -2.10 7.79
CA TYR A 10 8.22 -1.40 8.60
C TYR A 10 6.84 -2.04 8.42
N LYS A 11 6.40 -2.84 9.39
CA LYS A 11 5.11 -3.53 9.36
C LYS A 11 4.05 -2.77 10.16
N ILE A 12 2.78 -2.96 9.81
CA ILE A 12 1.67 -2.26 10.49
C ILE A 12 1.59 -2.55 11.99
N HIS A 13 2.07 -3.72 12.45
CA HIS A 13 2.07 -4.09 13.86
C HIS A 13 3.34 -3.68 14.61
N THR A 14 4.42 -3.30 13.90
CA THR A 14 5.69 -2.87 14.51
C THR A 14 5.93 -1.37 14.38
N TRP A 15 5.18 -0.68 13.51
CA TRP A 15 5.32 0.76 13.27
C TRP A 15 3.95 1.45 13.32
N LEU A 16 3.63 1.98 14.50
CA LEU A 16 2.30 2.53 14.81
C LEU A 16 2.20 4.05 14.64
N THR A 17 3.33 4.75 14.52
CA THR A 17 3.32 6.21 14.35
C THR A 17 2.81 6.61 12.96
N GLN A 18 1.90 7.59 12.93
CA GLN A 18 1.36 8.19 11.71
C GLN A 18 2.09 9.47 11.28
N SER A 19 3.11 9.88 12.02
CA SER A 19 3.80 11.15 11.75
C SER A 19 4.65 11.10 10.48
N SER A 20 4.42 12.03 9.56
CA SER A 20 5.21 12.18 8.32
C SER A 20 6.69 12.51 8.57
N ARG A 21 7.02 13.11 9.74
CA ARG A 21 8.39 13.48 10.12
C ARG A 21 9.27 12.28 10.49
N ILE A 22 8.65 11.16 10.86
CA ILE A 22 9.29 9.88 11.16
C ILE A 22 8.61 8.74 10.39
N SER A 23 8.15 9.01 9.17
CA SER A 23 7.55 7.97 8.33
C SER A 23 8.59 6.88 7.99
N PRO A 24 8.15 5.65 7.68
CA PRO A 24 9.03 4.58 7.19
C PRO A 24 9.99 5.01 6.08
N VAL A 25 9.50 5.79 5.11
CA VAL A 25 10.33 6.36 4.03
C VAL A 25 11.42 7.26 4.60
N ARG A 26 11.08 8.14 5.55
CA ARG A 26 12.04 9.07 6.14
C ARG A 26 13.08 8.34 6.98
N CYS A 27 12.69 7.34 7.76
CA CYS A 27 13.64 6.51 8.49
C CYS A 27 14.55 5.72 7.54
N ALA A 28 13.98 5.05 6.53
CA ALA A 28 14.73 4.28 5.54
C ALA A 28 15.70 5.13 4.71
N ARG A 29 15.34 6.38 4.38
CA ARG A 29 16.23 7.34 3.72
C ARG A 29 17.42 7.78 4.58
N ASN A 30 17.34 7.61 5.90
CA ASN A 30 18.44 7.84 6.84
C ASN A 30 19.15 6.53 7.23
N GLY A 31 18.94 5.45 6.47
CA GLY A 31 19.65 4.18 6.65
C GLY A 31 19.11 3.27 7.75
N TRP A 32 17.94 3.59 8.32
CA TRP A 32 17.32 2.78 9.35
C TRP A 32 16.46 1.67 8.75
N ILE A 33 16.47 0.52 9.42
CA ILE A 33 15.48 -0.55 9.26
C ILE A 33 14.71 -0.73 10.56
N ASN A 34 13.46 -1.16 10.48
CA ASN A 34 12.66 -1.54 11.63
C ASN A 34 12.94 -3.01 11.98
N ILE A 35 13.34 -3.27 13.23
CA ILE A 35 13.65 -4.63 13.70
C ILE A 35 12.67 -5.14 14.75
N ASP A 36 11.92 -4.24 15.40
CA ASP A 36 10.93 -4.55 16.43
C ASP A 36 9.96 -3.36 16.61
N CYS A 37 9.00 -3.44 17.52
CA CYS A 37 8.06 -2.38 17.90
C CYS A 37 8.76 -1.03 18.08
N SER A 38 8.54 -0.13 17.13
CA SER A 38 9.14 1.20 17.03
C SER A 38 10.67 1.25 17.21
N THR A 39 11.36 0.11 17.01
CA THR A 39 12.81 -0.01 17.23
C THR A 39 13.53 -0.04 15.90
N LEU A 40 14.42 0.92 15.71
CA LEU A 40 15.22 1.10 14.52
C LEU A 40 16.64 0.58 14.74
N LYS A 41 17.23 -0.02 13.71
CA LYS A 41 18.64 -0.39 13.66
C LYS A 41 19.26 0.11 12.36
N CYS A 42 20.50 0.58 12.43
CA CYS A 42 21.31 0.82 11.23
C CYS A 42 22.06 -0.47 10.87
N PRO A 43 21.86 -1.07 9.69
CA PRO A 43 22.59 -2.28 9.28
C PRO A 43 24.11 -2.07 9.17
N MET A 44 24.55 -0.84 8.87
CA MET A 44 25.96 -0.52 8.63
C MET A 44 26.75 -0.32 9.92
N CYS A 45 26.18 0.42 10.88
CA CYS A 45 26.90 0.80 12.10
C CYS A 45 26.34 0.16 13.37
N SER A 46 25.25 -0.61 13.26
CA SER A 46 24.55 -1.27 14.38
C SER A 46 24.01 -0.35 15.47
N ALA A 47 24.01 0.98 15.25
CA ALA A 47 23.30 1.91 16.13
C ALA A 47 21.81 1.54 16.20
N MET A 48 21.20 1.80 17.35
CA MET A 48 19.78 1.57 17.59
C MET A 48 19.10 2.87 18.01
N LEU A 49 17.83 3.03 17.63
CA LEU A 49 17.01 4.18 18.00
C LEU A 49 15.58 3.70 18.29
N LEU A 50 15.08 4.01 19.48
CA LEU A 50 13.68 3.79 19.85
C LEU A 50 12.84 4.99 19.41
N ALA A 51 11.97 4.80 18.43
CA ALA A 51 11.10 5.80 17.85
C ALA A 51 9.65 5.70 18.37
N GLN A 52 9.50 5.35 19.65
CA GLN A 52 8.21 5.28 20.32
C GLN A 52 7.77 6.69 20.75
N ILE A 53 6.48 6.98 20.57
CA ILE A 53 5.83 8.19 21.07
C ILE A 53 5.08 7.78 22.37
N PRO A 54 5.37 8.41 23.52
CA PRO A 54 4.62 8.17 24.74
C PRO A 54 3.15 8.64 24.61
N ASP A 55 2.22 7.88 25.19
CA ASP A 55 0.78 8.12 25.07
C ASP A 55 0.26 9.27 25.97
N ASP A 56 1.07 9.73 26.93
CA ASP A 56 0.71 10.74 27.93
C ASP A 56 1.09 12.18 27.51
N LEU A 57 1.65 12.36 26.32
CA LEU A 57 2.03 13.67 25.80
C LEU A 57 0.80 14.46 25.33
N ASN A 58 0.78 15.76 25.60
CA ASN A 58 -0.12 16.67 24.89
C ASN A 58 0.40 16.98 23.47
N ASP A 59 -0.43 17.60 22.64
CA ASP A 59 -0.11 17.90 21.23
C ASP A 59 1.22 18.67 21.06
N GLU A 60 1.51 19.65 21.91
CA GLU A 60 2.75 20.44 21.82
C GLU A 60 3.99 19.64 22.25
N GLU A 61 3.84 18.77 23.24
CA GLU A 61 4.88 17.84 23.68
C GLU A 61 5.16 16.78 22.64
N GLU A 62 4.12 16.21 22.03
CA GLU A 62 4.22 15.23 20.96
C GLU A 62 4.97 15.82 19.75
N VAL A 63 4.60 17.02 19.31
CA VAL A 63 5.29 17.72 18.22
C VAL A 63 6.78 17.92 18.52
N ARG A 64 7.12 18.33 19.75
CA ARG A 64 8.52 18.47 20.19
C ARG A 64 9.25 17.14 20.25
N TRP A 65 8.58 16.08 20.71
CA TRP A 65 9.11 14.72 20.79
C TRP A 65 9.45 14.17 19.40
N ILE A 66 8.49 14.23 18.48
CA ILE A 66 8.67 13.87 17.06
C ILE A 66 9.79 14.69 16.44
N GLY A 67 9.89 15.98 16.77
CA GLY A 67 10.98 16.85 16.33
C GLY A 67 12.36 16.31 16.72
N ARG A 68 12.52 15.88 17.98
CA ARG A 68 13.77 15.27 18.47
C ARG A 68 14.06 13.93 17.79
N LEU A 69 13.05 13.05 17.67
CA LEU A 69 13.20 11.77 16.97
C LEU A 69 13.64 11.98 15.51
N ALA A 70 13.04 12.95 14.81
CA ALA A 70 13.39 13.28 13.44
C ALA A 70 14.84 13.78 13.30
N GLN A 71 15.37 14.52 14.28
CA GLN A 71 16.79 14.90 14.32
C GLN A 71 17.70 13.70 14.59
N GLN A 72 17.28 12.81 15.50
CA GLN A 72 18.02 11.59 15.83
C GLN A 72 18.18 10.64 14.66
N LEU A 73 17.29 10.67 13.66
CA LEU A 73 17.47 9.88 12.43
C LEU A 73 18.82 10.14 11.75
N GLN A 74 19.39 11.34 11.88
CA GLN A 74 20.71 11.67 11.31
C GLN A 74 21.84 11.60 12.34
N SER A 75 21.58 11.96 13.59
CA SER A 75 22.63 12.12 14.60
C SER A 75 22.91 10.87 15.43
N ALA A 76 21.93 9.97 15.59
CA ALA A 76 22.03 8.78 16.45
C ALA A 76 22.90 7.65 15.86
N HIS A 77 23.44 7.82 14.66
CA HIS A 77 24.41 6.90 14.08
C HIS A 77 25.75 6.95 14.82
N ASN A 78 26.43 5.80 14.85
CA ASN A 78 27.79 5.70 15.41
C ASN A 78 28.79 6.53 14.59
N THR A 79 29.88 6.95 15.23
CA THR A 79 30.96 7.70 14.58
C THR A 79 31.55 6.90 13.41
N GLY A 80 31.75 7.56 12.28
CA GLY A 80 32.24 6.92 11.04
C GLY A 80 31.16 6.24 10.19
N CYS A 81 29.90 6.22 10.64
CA CYS A 81 28.80 5.71 9.82
C CYS A 81 28.53 6.63 8.61
N PRO A 82 28.44 6.11 7.37
CA PRO A 82 28.09 6.91 6.19
C PRO A 82 26.74 7.62 6.28
N TRP A 83 25.80 7.10 7.08
CA TRP A 83 24.48 7.70 7.30
C TRP A 83 24.48 8.83 8.32
N LYS A 84 25.58 9.02 9.08
CA LYS A 84 25.64 10.08 10.07
C LYS A 84 25.67 11.44 9.37
N GLY A 85 24.63 12.25 9.59
CA GLY A 85 24.46 13.55 8.94
C GLY A 85 24.10 13.50 7.45
N HIS A 86 23.87 12.31 6.88
CA HIS A 86 23.58 12.13 5.46
C HIS A 86 22.32 11.29 5.26
N ALA A 87 21.53 11.63 4.23
CA ALA A 87 20.33 10.89 3.86
C ALA A 87 20.25 10.79 2.33
N CYS A 88 19.57 9.76 1.82
CA CYS A 88 19.19 9.71 0.41
C CYS A 88 18.33 10.93 0.04
N THR A 89 18.41 11.38 -1.21
CA THR A 89 17.58 12.49 -1.72
C THR A 89 16.09 12.15 -1.65
N SER A 90 15.23 13.17 -1.61
CA SER A 90 13.76 12.96 -1.51
C SER A 90 13.18 12.26 -2.71
N ASN A 91 13.78 12.49 -3.87
CA ASN A 91 13.26 12.01 -5.13
C ASN A 91 13.58 10.52 -5.37
N VAL A 92 14.37 9.88 -4.49
CA VAL A 92 14.62 8.42 -4.57
C VAL A 92 13.34 7.61 -4.37
N TYR A 93 12.37 8.15 -3.63
CA TYR A 93 11.03 7.56 -3.51
C TYR A 93 10.05 8.41 -4.33
N SER A 94 10.04 8.18 -5.65
CA SER A 94 9.16 8.85 -6.60
C SER A 94 8.56 7.83 -7.57
N VAL A 95 7.60 8.27 -8.38
CA VAL A 95 6.99 7.44 -9.44
C VAL A 95 8.09 6.83 -10.30
N PRO A 96 8.02 5.53 -10.61
CA PRO A 96 8.90 4.92 -11.58
C PRO A 96 8.94 5.76 -12.86
N LEU A 97 10.14 6.05 -13.35
CA LEU A 97 10.32 6.72 -14.63
C LEU A 97 9.97 5.72 -15.73
N ALA A 98 8.70 5.69 -16.13
CA ALA A 98 8.18 4.88 -17.21
C ALA A 98 7.63 5.78 -18.32
N THR A 99 7.83 5.37 -19.57
CA THR A 99 7.16 6.00 -20.71
C THR A 99 5.65 5.73 -20.63
N SER A 100 4.84 6.58 -21.27
CA SER A 100 3.38 6.36 -21.30
C SER A 100 3.01 4.98 -21.84
N ARG A 101 3.81 4.42 -22.76
CA ARG A 101 3.58 3.07 -23.30
C ARG A 101 3.84 1.99 -22.26
N GLU A 102 4.98 2.03 -21.58
CA GLU A 102 5.34 1.07 -20.53
C GLU A 102 4.30 1.10 -19.41
N THR A 103 3.91 2.30 -18.96
CA THR A 103 2.87 2.46 -17.94
C THR A 103 1.54 1.84 -18.37
N VAL A 104 1.12 2.04 -19.62
CA VAL A 104 -0.12 1.46 -20.15
C VAL A 104 -0.01 -0.07 -20.25
N ASP A 105 1.10 -0.59 -20.76
CA ASP A 105 1.33 -2.03 -20.88
C ASP A 105 1.30 -2.70 -19.49
N GLU A 106 1.95 -2.09 -18.50
CA GLU A 106 1.91 -2.50 -17.10
C GLU A 106 0.50 -2.50 -16.53
N ILE A 107 -0.24 -1.39 -16.63
CA ILE A 107 -1.62 -1.30 -16.13
C ILE A 107 -2.49 -2.39 -16.78
N CYS A 108 -2.36 -2.61 -18.09
CA CYS A 108 -3.09 -3.66 -18.78
C CYS A 108 -2.76 -5.05 -18.24
N GLN A 109 -1.47 -5.36 -18.05
CA GLN A 109 -1.03 -6.64 -17.51
C GLN A 109 -1.55 -6.87 -16.09
N TYR A 110 -1.44 -5.87 -15.23
CA TYR A 110 -1.90 -5.96 -13.85
C TYR A 110 -3.43 -6.09 -13.76
N THR A 111 -4.16 -5.38 -14.62
CA THR A 111 -5.62 -5.54 -14.73
C THR A 111 -5.98 -6.96 -15.18
N ALA A 112 -5.29 -7.50 -16.19
CA ALA A 112 -5.52 -8.86 -16.67
C ALA A 112 -5.24 -9.91 -15.59
N ASP A 113 -4.20 -9.72 -14.76
CA ASP A 113 -3.92 -10.61 -13.63
C ASP A 113 -4.99 -10.54 -12.54
N LEU A 114 -5.51 -9.34 -12.24
CA LEU A 114 -6.63 -9.15 -11.30
C LEU A 114 -7.92 -9.83 -11.78
N LEU A 115 -8.18 -9.79 -13.09
CA LEU A 115 -9.36 -10.39 -13.70
C LEU A 115 -9.44 -11.92 -13.58
N LYS A 116 -8.33 -12.60 -13.25
CA LYS A 116 -8.33 -14.03 -12.88
C LYS A 116 -9.14 -14.31 -11.60
N TYR A 117 -9.46 -13.26 -10.83
CA TYR A 117 -10.25 -13.30 -9.61
C TYR A 117 -11.61 -12.59 -9.76
N CYS A 118 -12.14 -12.49 -10.99
CA CYS A 118 -13.47 -11.92 -11.24
C CYS A 118 -14.55 -12.59 -10.35
N GLY A 119 -15.55 -11.81 -9.93
CA GLY A 119 -16.54 -12.23 -8.93
C GLY A 119 -16.05 -12.21 -7.47
N GLN A 120 -14.73 -12.11 -7.24
CA GLN A 120 -14.14 -11.92 -5.91
C GLN A 120 -13.53 -10.52 -5.73
N LEU A 121 -13.60 -9.68 -6.76
CA LEU A 121 -13.12 -8.30 -6.70
C LEU A 121 -14.06 -7.43 -5.86
N PRO A 122 -13.50 -6.44 -5.13
CA PRO A 122 -14.28 -5.60 -4.23
C PRO A 122 -15.06 -4.55 -5.00
N ALA A 123 -16.16 -4.06 -4.42
CA ALA A 123 -16.75 -2.82 -4.88
C ALA A 123 -15.82 -1.66 -4.52
N THR A 124 -15.29 -0.96 -5.53
CA THR A 124 -14.33 0.14 -5.33
C THR A 124 -15.03 1.49 -5.31
N ASP A 125 -14.57 2.43 -4.49
CA ASP A 125 -14.95 3.82 -4.67
C ASP A 125 -14.52 4.35 -6.04
N GLN A 126 -15.23 5.35 -6.56
CA GLN A 126 -14.98 5.91 -7.87
C GLN A 126 -14.24 7.25 -7.72
N PRO A 127 -12.90 7.26 -7.68
CA PRO A 127 -12.14 8.49 -7.50
C PRO A 127 -12.07 9.34 -8.79
N LEU A 128 -12.45 8.76 -9.93
CA LEU A 128 -12.30 9.40 -11.25
C LEU A 128 -13.55 10.19 -11.65
N SER A 129 -13.34 11.34 -12.29
CA SER A 129 -14.37 12.14 -12.93
C SER A 129 -15.02 11.42 -14.12
N ALA A 130 -16.16 11.92 -14.60
CA ALA A 130 -16.83 11.35 -15.77
C ALA A 130 -15.96 11.37 -17.03
N PHE A 131 -15.14 12.42 -17.17
CA PHE A 131 -14.20 12.56 -18.29
C PHE A 131 -13.10 11.50 -18.23
N GLU A 132 -12.44 11.32 -17.09
CA GLU A 132 -11.38 10.33 -16.91
C GLU A 132 -11.87 8.90 -17.14
N ARG A 133 -13.07 8.57 -16.68
CA ARG A 133 -13.70 7.27 -16.98
C ARG A 133 -13.92 7.06 -18.47
N GLY A 134 -14.26 8.10 -19.21
CA GLY A 134 -14.37 8.05 -20.67
C GLY A 134 -13.06 7.68 -21.35
N LEU A 135 -11.93 8.15 -20.81
CA LEU A 135 -10.59 7.83 -21.32
C LEU A 135 -10.20 6.37 -21.08
N LEU A 136 -10.67 5.76 -19.98
CA LEU A 136 -10.38 4.36 -19.64
C LEU A 136 -11.01 3.34 -20.60
N ARG A 137 -12.02 3.72 -21.40
CA ARG A 137 -12.69 2.78 -22.31
C ARG A 137 -11.75 2.18 -23.35
N ASN A 138 -10.82 2.97 -23.87
CA ASN A 138 -9.81 2.47 -24.82
C ASN A 138 -8.83 1.50 -24.15
N LEU A 139 -8.56 1.71 -22.86
CA LEU A 139 -7.67 0.86 -22.07
C LEU A 139 -8.31 -0.51 -21.82
N GLN A 140 -9.62 -0.56 -21.58
CA GLN A 140 -10.37 -1.80 -21.40
C GLN A 140 -10.23 -2.75 -22.60
N LEU A 141 -10.32 -2.23 -23.84
CA LEU A 141 -10.13 -3.05 -25.04
C LEU A 141 -8.77 -3.75 -25.05
N LYS A 142 -7.71 -3.00 -24.73
CA LYS A 142 -6.35 -3.54 -24.63
C LYS A 142 -6.18 -4.53 -23.49
N VAL A 143 -6.85 -4.32 -22.35
CA VAL A 143 -6.88 -5.28 -21.23
C VAL A 143 -7.45 -6.62 -21.70
N PHE A 144 -8.55 -6.63 -22.47
CA PHE A 144 -9.11 -7.87 -22.99
C PHE A 144 -8.16 -8.62 -23.93
N ASP A 145 -7.44 -7.90 -24.80
CA ASP A 145 -6.42 -8.50 -25.67
C ASP A 145 -5.29 -9.14 -24.86
N VAL A 146 -4.82 -8.45 -23.81
CA VAL A 146 -3.78 -8.95 -22.91
C VAL A 146 -4.28 -10.17 -22.11
N TYR A 147 -5.51 -10.13 -21.59
CA TYR A 147 -6.10 -11.26 -20.88
C TYR A 147 -6.20 -12.50 -21.77
N LYS A 148 -6.71 -12.35 -23.01
CA LYS A 148 -6.86 -13.43 -23.97
C LYS A 148 -5.52 -14.02 -24.44
N SER A 149 -4.46 -13.22 -24.49
CA SER A 149 -3.13 -13.73 -24.85
C SER A 149 -2.44 -14.51 -23.72
N THR A 150 -2.91 -14.35 -22.46
CA THR A 150 -2.30 -14.97 -21.27
C THR A 150 -3.16 -16.04 -20.61
N ASN A 151 -4.40 -16.24 -21.06
CA ASN A 151 -5.34 -17.23 -20.53
C ASN A 151 -6.03 -17.97 -21.67
N GLU A 152 -6.20 -19.28 -21.52
CA GLU A 152 -6.90 -20.12 -22.51
C GLU A 152 -8.43 -20.06 -22.35
N GLU A 153 -8.90 -19.90 -21.11
CA GLU A 153 -10.33 -19.81 -20.80
C GLU A 153 -10.91 -18.43 -21.15
N PRO A 154 -12.15 -18.37 -21.65
CA PRO A 154 -12.81 -17.11 -21.92
C PRO A 154 -13.07 -16.35 -20.61
N LEU A 155 -12.89 -15.03 -20.66
CA LEU A 155 -13.17 -14.16 -19.53
C LEU A 155 -14.67 -14.14 -19.21
N THR A 156 -15.04 -14.44 -17.98
CA THR A 156 -16.43 -14.41 -17.47
C THR A 156 -16.74 -13.17 -16.64
N ALA A 157 -15.87 -12.16 -16.66
CA ALA A 157 -15.96 -10.96 -15.83
C ALA A 157 -17.08 -10.02 -16.28
N GLU A 158 -17.77 -9.42 -15.31
CA GLU A 158 -18.72 -8.34 -15.57
C GLU A 158 -18.01 -6.98 -15.77
N ASP A 159 -18.72 -5.99 -16.30
CA ASP A 159 -18.20 -4.61 -16.40
C ASP A 159 -17.77 -4.06 -15.03
N SER A 160 -18.43 -4.48 -13.96
CA SER A 160 -18.11 -4.11 -12.58
C SER A 160 -16.74 -4.63 -12.15
N ASP A 161 -16.42 -5.90 -12.47
CA ASP A 161 -15.12 -6.52 -12.23
C ASP A 161 -14.02 -5.83 -13.03
N VAL A 162 -14.26 -5.56 -14.32
CA VAL A 162 -13.29 -4.88 -15.19
C VAL A 162 -12.96 -3.49 -14.66
N ASN A 163 -13.98 -2.73 -14.24
CA ASN A 163 -13.76 -1.43 -13.63
C ASN A 163 -13.01 -1.51 -12.30
N SER A 164 -13.35 -2.47 -11.43
CA SER A 164 -12.66 -2.67 -10.13
C SER A 164 -11.18 -3.05 -10.34
N ALA A 165 -10.90 -4.03 -11.20
CA ALA A 165 -9.56 -4.44 -11.55
C ALA A 165 -8.73 -3.29 -12.12
N LEU A 166 -9.33 -2.49 -13.00
CA LEU A 166 -8.65 -1.37 -13.64
C LEU A 166 -8.32 -0.26 -12.62
N LEU A 167 -9.24 0.08 -11.73
CA LEU A 167 -9.00 1.05 -10.66
C LEU A 167 -7.92 0.54 -9.69
N LEU A 168 -7.96 -0.73 -9.28
CA LEU A 168 -6.89 -1.31 -8.46
C LEU A 168 -5.52 -1.19 -9.16
N ALA A 169 -5.43 -1.58 -10.43
CA ALA A 169 -4.19 -1.51 -11.20
C ALA A 169 -3.66 -0.07 -11.36
N LEU A 170 -4.56 0.87 -11.69
CA LEU A 170 -4.25 2.30 -11.86
C LEU A 170 -3.69 2.94 -10.60
N PHE A 171 -4.18 2.53 -9.43
CA PHE A 171 -3.72 3.03 -8.13
C PHE A 171 -2.67 2.10 -7.48
N GLY A 172 -1.94 1.33 -8.30
CA GLY A 172 -0.74 0.61 -7.85
C GLY A 172 -0.98 -0.66 -7.04
N TRP A 173 -2.22 -1.16 -6.99
CA TRP A 173 -2.53 -2.44 -6.35
C TRP A 173 -2.24 -3.60 -7.32
N ARG A 174 -1.61 -4.65 -6.80
CA ARG A 174 -1.24 -5.89 -7.52
C ARG A 174 -1.71 -7.10 -6.74
N ILE A 175 -1.87 -8.24 -7.38
CA ILE A 175 -2.20 -9.48 -6.66
C ILE A 175 -1.09 -9.82 -5.66
N ASP A 176 -1.47 -10.04 -4.40
CA ASP A 176 -0.58 -10.52 -3.36
C ASP A 176 -0.49 -12.05 -3.40
N LYS A 177 0.50 -12.56 -4.15
CA LYS A 177 0.72 -14.00 -4.32
C LYS A 177 1.19 -14.71 -3.04
N GLU A 178 1.58 -13.96 -2.00
CA GLU A 178 2.00 -14.53 -0.72
C GLU A 178 0.79 -14.97 0.15
N LYS A 179 -0.44 -14.55 -0.21
CA LYS A 179 -1.65 -14.87 0.52
C LYS A 179 -2.39 -16.06 -0.08
N SER A 180 -2.90 -16.93 0.78
CA SER A 180 -3.72 -18.07 0.39
C SER A 180 -5.14 -17.68 -0.05
N GLN A 181 -5.63 -16.53 0.40
CA GLN A 181 -6.90 -15.94 -0.01
C GLN A 181 -6.64 -14.73 -0.92
N PRO A 182 -7.58 -14.38 -1.84
CA PRO A 182 -7.40 -13.26 -2.75
C PRO A 182 -7.13 -11.96 -1.99
N ALA A 183 -5.98 -11.37 -2.27
CA ALA A 183 -5.52 -10.14 -1.66
C ALA A 183 -4.77 -9.31 -2.68
N VAL A 184 -4.71 -8.01 -2.44
CA VAL A 184 -3.89 -7.08 -3.21
C VAL A 184 -2.84 -6.42 -2.35
N LYS A 185 -1.68 -6.14 -2.94
CA LYS A 185 -0.53 -5.52 -2.30
C LYS A 185 -0.04 -4.35 -3.13
N CYS A 186 0.39 -3.29 -2.45
CA CYS A 186 1.12 -2.18 -3.05
C CYS A 186 2.63 -2.43 -2.89
N GLU A 187 3.38 -2.36 -3.98
CA GLU A 187 4.83 -2.62 -3.98
C GLU A 187 5.66 -1.43 -3.44
N LEU A 188 5.05 -0.25 -3.29
CA LEU A 188 5.71 0.94 -2.76
C LEU A 188 5.55 1.04 -1.23
N CYS A 189 4.32 0.92 -0.73
CA CYS A 189 4.04 1.03 0.70
C CYS A 189 3.94 -0.30 1.44
N PHE A 190 4.02 -1.42 0.72
CA PHE A 190 3.95 -2.79 1.26
C PHE A 190 2.69 -3.05 2.10
N ARG A 191 1.59 -2.34 1.83
CA ARG A 191 0.28 -2.68 2.39
C ARG A 191 -0.29 -3.84 1.59
N SER A 192 -0.81 -4.83 2.30
CA SER A 192 -1.55 -5.97 1.77
C SER A 192 -2.97 -5.93 2.34
N ALA A 193 -3.96 -6.07 1.47
CA ALA A 193 -5.39 -5.99 1.80
C ALA A 193 -6.12 -7.20 1.22
N GLY A 194 -6.81 -7.94 2.08
CA GLY A 194 -7.65 -9.06 1.67
C GLY A 194 -8.92 -8.60 0.99
N LEU A 195 -9.21 -9.10 -0.21
CA LEU A 195 -10.38 -8.68 -0.99
C LEU A 195 -11.70 -9.12 -0.34
N TRP A 196 -11.68 -10.23 0.41
CA TRP A 196 -12.82 -10.75 1.15
C TRP A 196 -13.39 -9.78 2.20
N LEU A 197 -12.59 -8.82 2.66
CA LEU A 197 -13.03 -7.79 3.62
C LEU A 197 -14.02 -6.77 3.01
N PHE A 198 -14.18 -6.80 1.69
CA PHE A 198 -14.92 -5.81 0.91
C PHE A 198 -15.94 -6.46 -0.05
N GLN A 199 -16.12 -7.78 0.07
CA GLN A 199 -17.13 -8.53 -0.68
C GLN A 199 -18.51 -8.39 -0.02
N SER A 200 -19.58 -8.44 -0.83
CA SER A 200 -20.94 -8.56 -0.32
C SER A 200 -21.08 -9.92 0.35
N THR A 201 -21.31 -9.97 1.66
CA THR A 201 -21.89 -11.16 2.26
C THR A 201 -23.33 -11.22 1.80
N ASP A 202 -23.62 -11.95 0.73
CA ASP A 202 -24.98 -12.40 0.51
C ASP A 202 -25.28 -13.44 1.60
N ASP A 203 -26.20 -13.09 2.51
CA ASP A 203 -26.66 -13.88 3.65
C ASP A 203 -27.17 -15.27 3.22
N SER A 204 -26.24 -16.20 3.03
CA SER A 204 -26.52 -17.60 2.69
C SER A 204 -25.73 -18.55 3.57
N ASN A 205 -25.40 -18.14 4.80
CA ASN A 205 -24.80 -19.02 5.79
C ASN A 205 -25.73 -19.15 7.01
N PRO A 206 -26.53 -20.23 7.13
CA PRO A 206 -27.51 -20.40 8.22
C PRO A 206 -26.87 -20.78 9.59
N ALA A 207 -25.56 -20.61 9.77
CA ALA A 207 -24.82 -21.15 10.91
C ALA A 207 -24.15 -20.10 11.83
N ARG A 208 -24.53 -18.81 11.78
CA ARG A 208 -24.04 -17.80 12.73
C ARG A 208 -25.18 -17.06 13.43
N ASN A 209 -25.89 -17.79 14.29
CA ASN A 209 -26.69 -17.20 15.36
C ASN A 209 -25.81 -17.09 16.61
N VAL A 210 -25.12 -15.97 16.80
CA VAL A 210 -24.82 -15.45 18.14
C VAL A 210 -24.96 -13.93 18.10
N SER A 211 -25.91 -13.47 18.90
CA SER A 211 -26.37 -12.11 19.09
C SER A 211 -25.26 -11.10 19.38
N ALA A 212 -25.21 -9.99 18.64
CA ALA A 212 -24.85 -8.68 19.16
C ALA A 212 -25.13 -7.56 18.13
N ASN A 213 -26.08 -6.69 18.49
CA ASN A 213 -26.29 -5.30 18.10
C ASN A 213 -26.40 -4.91 16.62
N GLU A 214 -27.58 -4.35 16.31
CA GLU A 214 -27.88 -3.51 15.16
C GLU A 214 -26.80 -2.43 14.95
N SER A 215 -25.94 -2.67 13.98
CA SER A 215 -25.32 -1.60 13.21
C SER A 215 -25.51 -1.99 11.75
N SER A 216 -26.27 -1.16 11.03
CA SER A 216 -26.43 -1.23 9.58
C SER A 216 -25.09 -1.56 8.93
N CYS A 217 -24.93 -2.79 8.42
CA CYS A 217 -23.72 -3.24 7.77
C CYS A 217 -23.63 -2.55 6.41
N THR A 218 -23.19 -1.30 6.41
CA THR A 218 -22.85 -0.60 5.19
C THR A 218 -21.65 -1.32 4.58
N LYS A 219 -21.86 -1.91 3.39
CA LYS A 219 -20.82 -2.61 2.61
C LYS A 219 -19.57 -1.72 2.56
N ARG A 220 -18.48 -2.15 3.21
CA ARG A 220 -17.23 -1.41 3.16
C ARG A 220 -16.68 -1.50 1.74
N ARG A 221 -16.70 -0.38 1.02
CA ARG A 221 -16.10 -0.26 -0.30
C ARG A 221 -14.59 -0.15 -0.18
N PHE A 222 -13.87 -0.59 -1.21
CA PHE A 222 -12.43 -0.44 -1.28
C PHE A 222 -12.08 0.94 -1.84
N ASN A 223 -11.60 1.84 -0.98
CA ASN A 223 -11.08 3.13 -1.42
C ASN A 223 -9.65 2.94 -1.93
N VAL A 224 -9.46 2.95 -3.25
CA VAL A 224 -8.17 2.65 -3.89
C VAL A 224 -7.02 3.58 -3.49
N VAL A 225 -7.32 4.76 -2.94
CA VAL A 225 -6.35 5.75 -2.43
C VAL A 225 -6.15 5.57 -0.93
N GLU A 226 -7.22 5.66 -0.13
CA GLU A 226 -7.13 5.65 1.34
C GLU A 226 -6.69 4.30 1.92
N GLU A 227 -6.87 3.23 1.15
CA GLU A 227 -6.36 1.92 1.51
C GLU A 227 -4.82 1.87 1.38
N HIS A 228 -4.10 2.87 0.86
CA HIS A 228 -2.64 2.88 0.96
C HIS A 228 -2.16 3.31 2.36
N ARG A 229 -0.87 3.09 2.68
CA ARG A 229 -0.29 3.74 3.87
C ARG A 229 -0.10 5.22 3.59
N ALA A 230 -0.21 6.08 4.61
CA ALA A 230 -0.11 7.54 4.48
C ALA A 230 1.18 8.08 3.83
N PHE A 231 2.25 7.28 3.76
CA PHE A 231 3.50 7.65 3.09
C PHE A 231 3.60 7.12 1.64
N CYS A 232 2.58 6.40 1.17
CA CYS A 232 2.52 5.93 -0.20
C CYS A 232 2.44 7.11 -1.16
N TYR A 233 2.92 6.89 -2.39
CA TYR A 233 2.84 7.89 -3.43
C TYR A 233 1.42 8.05 -4.00
N TRP A 234 0.65 6.94 -4.04
CA TRP A 234 -0.67 6.86 -4.64
C TRP A 234 -1.75 7.60 -3.86
#